data_AF-A0A7S2SZ03-F1
#
_entry.id   AF-A0A7S2SZ03-F1
#
_cell.length_a   1.000
_cell.length_b   1.000
_cell.length_c   1.000
_cell.angle_alpha   90.00
_cell.angle_beta   90.00
_cell.angle_gamma   90.00
#
_symmetry.space_group_name_H-M   'P 1'
#
loop_
_entity.id
_entity.type
_entity.pdbx_description
1 polymer ?
#
loop_
_entity_poly.entity_id
_entity_poly.type
_entity_poly.pdbx_seq_one_letter_code
_entity_poly.pdbx_strand_id
1 'polypeptide(L)'
;FSLYYFGPRKVAQTVYSFPASASVRSLSLDFFLKEIAGVLRKIKVEGVIITYLSSLVRLHELIPFSTLSLATTARVQEVLFTLSQPGGPYYAPKAVRVQARNSFSKIYPHGKRMRALFKILTSILHPAYSVNAMLSNISTLLGRICSTWPWERLGATCRDLVRRVSGPRGPSRRAVD
;
A
#
# COMPACT_ATOMS: atom_id res chain seq x y z
N PHE A 1 26.40 -11.45 -13.95
CA PHE A 1 26.03 -10.00 -13.92
C PHE A 1 25.98 -9.55 -12.47
N SER A 2 26.98 -8.80 -11.98
CA SER A 2 26.86 -8.18 -10.65
C SER A 2 26.51 -6.70 -10.81
N LEU A 3 25.33 -6.32 -10.31
CA LEU A 3 24.80 -4.95 -10.37
C LEU A 3 25.62 -3.97 -9.53
N TYR A 4 26.55 -4.45 -8.70
CA TYR A 4 27.39 -3.64 -7.83
C TYR A 4 28.24 -2.60 -8.61
N TYR A 5 28.68 -2.93 -9.83
CA TYR A 5 29.44 -2.02 -10.69
C TYR A 5 28.56 -1.13 -11.59
N PHE A 6 27.28 -1.47 -11.72
CA PHE A 6 26.32 -0.65 -12.45
C PHE A 6 25.82 0.45 -11.51
N GLY A 7 26.41 1.64 -11.63
CA GLY A 7 25.99 2.81 -10.86
C GLY A 7 24.47 3.05 -10.91
N PRO A 8 23.89 3.74 -9.91
CA PRO A 8 22.44 3.79 -9.67
C PRO A 8 21.63 4.32 -10.88
N ARG A 9 22.23 5.18 -11.70
CA ARG A 9 21.61 5.72 -12.92
C ARG A 9 21.36 4.64 -13.98
N LYS A 10 22.32 3.73 -14.18
CA LYS A 10 22.15 2.64 -15.15
C LYS A 10 21.06 1.67 -14.69
N VAL A 11 20.94 1.43 -13.37
CA VAL A 11 19.86 0.60 -12.82
C VAL A 11 18.50 1.23 -13.06
N ALA A 12 18.36 2.53 -12.85
CA ALA A 12 17.13 3.24 -13.20
C ALA A 12 16.81 3.10 -14.70
N GLN A 13 17.82 3.27 -15.58
CA GLN A 13 17.65 3.10 -17.02
C GLN A 13 17.22 1.67 -17.40
N THR A 14 17.80 0.64 -16.79
CA THR A 14 17.38 -0.77 -17.00
C THR A 14 15.94 -1.00 -16.57
N VAL A 15 15.49 -0.36 -15.48
CA VAL A 15 14.08 -0.42 -15.05
C VAL A 15 13.17 0.24 -16.08
N TYR A 16 13.59 1.32 -16.73
CA TYR A 16 12.82 1.95 -17.82
C TYR A 16 12.73 1.09 -19.08
N SER A 17 13.80 0.35 -19.41
CA SER A 17 13.86 -0.49 -20.61
C SER A 17 13.38 -1.93 -20.38
N PHE A 18 12.73 -2.23 -19.24
CA PHE A 18 12.41 -3.60 -18.88
C PHE A 18 11.40 -4.20 -19.88
N PRO A 19 11.67 -5.39 -20.47
CA PRO A 19 10.86 -5.93 -21.56
C PRO A 19 9.45 -6.31 -21.09
N ALA A 20 8.44 -5.97 -21.91
CA ALA A 20 7.03 -6.22 -21.61
C ALA A 20 6.59 -7.70 -21.82
N SER A 21 7.40 -8.55 -22.44
CA SER A 21 7.04 -9.94 -22.75
C SER A 21 6.90 -10.80 -21.49
N ALA A 22 5.82 -11.58 -21.37
CA ALA A 22 5.36 -12.14 -20.09
C ALA A 22 6.18 -13.30 -19.51
N SER A 23 6.77 -14.14 -20.35
CA SER A 23 7.45 -15.38 -19.93
C SER A 23 8.89 -15.13 -19.44
N VAL A 24 9.62 -14.23 -20.09
CA VAL A 24 10.98 -13.83 -19.68
C VAL A 24 10.94 -12.91 -18.45
N ARG A 25 9.79 -12.28 -18.21
CA ARG A 25 9.59 -11.28 -17.16
C ARG A 25 9.86 -11.79 -15.76
N SER A 26 9.26 -12.91 -15.35
CA SER A 26 9.30 -13.37 -13.95
C SER A 26 10.69 -13.82 -13.55
N LEU A 27 11.36 -14.64 -14.37
CA LEU A 27 12.68 -15.18 -14.06
C LEU A 27 13.78 -14.11 -14.07
N SER A 28 13.80 -13.24 -15.08
CA SER A 28 14.78 -12.15 -15.14
C SER A 28 14.57 -11.13 -14.03
N LEU A 29 13.31 -10.87 -13.66
CA LEU A 29 12.97 -9.97 -12.57
C LEU A 29 13.35 -10.56 -11.21
N ASP A 30 13.11 -11.85 -10.98
CA ASP A 30 13.55 -12.54 -9.75
C ASP A 30 15.06 -12.46 -9.55
N PHE A 31 15.83 -12.70 -10.62
CA PHE A 31 17.29 -12.56 -10.59
C PHE A 31 17.72 -11.11 -10.32
N PHE A 32 17.08 -10.15 -10.99
CA PHE A 32 17.38 -8.72 -10.84
C PHE A 32 17.09 -8.22 -9.43
N LEU A 33 15.96 -8.59 -8.83
CA LEU A 33 15.63 -8.22 -7.46
C LEU A 33 16.51 -8.89 -6.43
N LYS A 34 16.88 -10.16 -6.64
CA LYS A 34 17.83 -10.85 -5.77
C LYS A 34 19.16 -10.11 -5.71
N GLU A 35 19.66 -9.66 -6.86
CA GLU A 35 20.90 -8.89 -6.92
C GLU A 35 20.74 -7.48 -6.33
N ILE A 36 19.64 -6.76 -6.63
CA ILE A 36 19.36 -5.46 -6.00
C ILE A 36 19.30 -5.59 -4.48
N ALA A 37 18.61 -6.60 -3.94
CA ALA A 37 18.53 -6.85 -2.51
C ALA A 37 19.92 -7.14 -1.90
N GLY A 38 20.76 -7.90 -2.61
CA GLY A 38 22.15 -8.14 -2.22
C GLY A 38 22.99 -6.86 -2.20
N VAL A 39 22.81 -5.99 -3.19
CA VAL A 39 23.49 -4.70 -3.30
C VAL A 39 23.01 -3.73 -2.20
N LEU A 40 21.71 -3.65 -1.94
CA LEU A 40 21.12 -2.76 -0.93
C LEU A 40 21.64 -3.06 0.49
N ARG A 41 21.95 -4.33 0.79
CA ARG A 41 22.55 -4.73 2.08
C ARG A 41 23.99 -4.27 2.26
N LYS A 42 24.73 -4.00 1.17
CA LYS A 42 26.16 -3.65 1.19
C LYS A 42 26.40 -2.15 1.08
N ILE A 43 25.49 -1.41 0.44
CA ILE A 43 25.64 0.04 0.23
C ILE A 43 25.50 0.78 1.56
N LYS A 44 26.45 1.68 1.83
CA LYS A 44 26.42 2.60 2.98
C LYS A 44 26.07 4.05 2.60
N VAL A 45 25.99 4.35 1.31
CA VAL A 45 25.75 5.72 0.80
C VAL A 45 24.25 6.00 0.71
N GLU A 46 23.78 6.98 1.48
CA GLU A 46 22.35 7.34 1.61
C GLU A 46 21.65 7.64 0.28
N GLY A 47 22.19 8.57 -0.52
CA GLY A 47 21.54 8.98 -1.78
C GLY A 47 21.41 7.84 -2.79
N VAL A 48 22.37 6.91 -2.78
CA VAL A 48 22.35 5.73 -3.64
C VAL A 48 21.21 4.79 -3.23
N ILE A 49 21.07 4.51 -1.93
CA ILE A 49 19.98 3.67 -1.40
C ILE A 49 18.61 4.25 -1.77
N ILE A 50 18.42 5.57 -1.62
CA ILE A 50 17.17 6.25 -1.98
C ILE A 50 16.84 6.03 -3.47
N THR A 51 17.85 6.13 -4.34
CA THR A 51 17.67 5.91 -5.78
C THR A 51 17.25 4.47 -6.07
N TYR A 52 17.90 3.48 -5.47
CA TYR A 52 17.50 2.07 -5.60
C TYR A 52 16.09 1.79 -5.07
N LEU A 53 15.71 2.39 -3.93
CA LEU A 53 14.36 2.27 -3.38
C LEU A 53 13.31 2.85 -4.34
N SER A 54 13.60 3.98 -4.98
CA SER A 54 12.71 4.56 -6.00
C SER A 54 12.56 3.65 -7.22
N SER A 55 13.66 3.01 -7.65
CA SER A 55 13.65 2.04 -8.74
C SER A 55 12.84 0.79 -8.40
N LEU A 56 12.92 0.29 -7.16
CA LEU A 56 12.09 -0.83 -6.70
C LEU A 56 10.59 -0.52 -6.72
N VAL A 57 10.21 0.69 -6.30
CA VAL A 57 8.80 1.13 -6.35
C VAL A 57 8.31 1.17 -7.80
N ARG A 58 9.09 1.75 -8.71
CA ARG A 58 8.73 1.79 -10.15
C ARG A 58 8.63 0.38 -10.74
N LEU A 59 9.54 -0.51 -10.37
CA LEU A 59 9.50 -1.90 -10.84
C LEU A 59 8.22 -2.61 -10.39
N HIS A 60 7.78 -2.34 -9.15
CA HIS A 60 6.50 -2.84 -8.64
C HIS A 60 5.28 -2.23 -9.37
N GLU A 61 5.34 -0.95 -9.74
CA GLU A 61 4.28 -0.28 -10.52
C GLU A 61 4.17 -0.86 -11.93
N LEU A 62 5.29 -1.26 -12.55
CA LEU A 62 5.30 -1.92 -13.85
C LEU A 62 4.86 -3.39 -13.76
N ILE A 63 5.32 -4.09 -12.72
CA ILE A 63 5.14 -5.54 -12.58
C ILE A 63 4.75 -5.85 -11.13
N PRO A 64 3.51 -6.30 -10.88
CA PRO A 64 3.06 -6.62 -9.53
C PRO A 64 3.95 -7.67 -8.88
N PHE A 65 4.36 -7.42 -7.63
CA PHE A 65 5.26 -8.37 -6.95
C PHE A 65 4.61 -9.70 -6.57
N SER A 66 3.31 -9.86 -6.83
CA SER A 66 2.57 -11.10 -6.64
C SER A 66 2.96 -12.21 -7.62
N THR A 67 3.63 -11.88 -8.73
CA THR A 67 4.04 -12.87 -9.74
C THR A 67 5.45 -13.42 -9.54
N LEU A 68 6.16 -13.00 -8.48
CA LEU A 68 7.53 -13.42 -8.19
C LEU A 68 7.59 -14.70 -7.35
N SER A 69 8.78 -15.32 -7.34
CA SER A 69 9.12 -16.36 -6.37
C SER A 69 9.00 -15.87 -4.93
N LEU A 70 8.44 -16.72 -4.06
CA LEU A 70 8.29 -16.48 -2.62
C LEU A 70 9.64 -16.16 -1.95
N ALA A 71 10.72 -16.79 -2.40
CA ALA A 71 12.05 -16.56 -1.84
C ALA A 71 12.56 -15.13 -2.14
N THR A 72 12.29 -14.61 -3.34
CA THR A 72 12.68 -13.26 -3.73
C THR A 72 11.88 -12.22 -2.97
N THR A 73 10.55 -12.41 -2.86
CA THR A 73 9.68 -11.48 -2.15
C THR A 73 10.03 -11.41 -0.66
N ALA A 74 10.30 -12.56 -0.02
CA ALA A 74 10.74 -12.60 1.37
C ALA A 74 12.05 -11.83 1.60
N ARG A 75 13.04 -11.98 0.71
CA ARG A 75 14.32 -11.24 0.80
C ARG A 75 14.13 -9.74 0.63
N VAL A 76 13.32 -9.31 -0.34
CA VAL A 76 13.04 -7.89 -0.56
C VAL A 76 12.31 -7.31 0.65
N GLN A 77 11.36 -8.05 1.21
CA GLN A 77 10.64 -7.67 2.42
C GLN A 77 11.58 -7.54 3.63
N GLU A 78 12.49 -8.50 3.84
CA GLU A 78 13.51 -8.46 4.89
C GLU A 78 14.38 -7.20 4.77
N VAL A 79 14.93 -6.95 3.59
CA VAL A 79 15.80 -5.78 3.35
C VAL A 79 15.06 -4.46 3.59
N LEU A 80 13.85 -4.32 3.04
CA LEU A 80 13.05 -3.11 3.25
C LEU A 80 12.64 -2.96 4.72
N PHE A 81 12.37 -4.07 5.42
CA PHE A 81 12.05 -4.06 6.84
C PHE A 81 13.24 -3.54 7.65
N THR A 82 14.43 -4.11 7.47
CA THR A 82 15.67 -3.67 8.13
C THR A 82 15.95 -2.18 7.91
N LEU A 83 15.79 -1.69 6.68
CA LEU A 83 15.97 -0.27 6.37
C LEU A 83 14.88 0.63 6.96
N SER A 84 13.70 0.10 7.30
CA SER A 84 12.58 0.86 7.85
C SER A 84 12.52 0.90 9.37
N GLN A 85 13.36 0.11 10.06
CA GLN A 85 13.38 0.03 11.50
C GLN A 85 13.92 1.33 12.12
N PRO A 86 13.23 1.90 13.12
CA PRO A 86 13.82 2.94 13.96
C PRO A 86 14.88 2.31 14.88
N GLY A 87 15.98 3.01 15.11
CA GLY A 87 17.03 2.52 15.99
C GLY A 87 18.17 3.52 16.18
N GLY A 88 19.19 3.09 16.92
CA GLY A 88 20.36 3.86 17.29
C GLY A 88 21.28 4.28 16.13
N PRO A 89 22.48 4.82 16.42
CA PRO A 89 23.36 5.45 15.41
C PRO A 89 23.84 4.49 14.30
N TYR A 90 23.77 3.18 14.53
CA TYR A 90 24.13 2.15 13.54
C TYR A 90 23.02 1.80 12.54
N TYR A 91 21.81 2.36 12.71
CA TYR A 91 20.68 2.12 11.81
C TYR A 91 20.72 3.07 10.61
N ALA A 92 19.92 2.76 9.59
CA ALA A 92 19.81 3.59 8.40
C ALA A 92 19.44 5.05 8.76
N PRO A 93 19.99 6.04 8.03
CA PRO A 93 19.71 7.45 8.27
C PRO A 93 18.24 7.77 8.02
N LYS A 94 17.77 8.88 8.62
CA LYS A 94 16.33 9.22 8.67
C LYS A 94 15.68 9.27 7.29
N ALA A 95 16.34 9.84 6.28
CA ALA A 95 15.75 9.97 4.95
C ALA A 95 15.60 8.60 4.27
N VAL A 96 16.61 7.73 4.38
CA VAL A 96 16.51 6.32 3.94
C VAL A 96 15.36 5.61 4.62
N ARG A 97 15.20 5.73 5.94
CA ARG A 97 14.11 5.05 6.67
C ARG A 97 12.74 5.49 6.21
N VAL A 98 12.53 6.79 6.06
CA VAL A 98 11.26 7.35 5.57
C VAL A 98 10.98 6.84 4.17
N GLN A 99 11.98 6.86 3.28
CA GLN A 99 11.84 6.37 1.92
C GLN A 99 11.59 4.85 1.87
N ALA A 100 12.30 4.07 2.68
CA ALA A 100 12.14 2.62 2.77
C ALA A 100 10.74 2.26 3.27
N ARG A 101 10.25 2.96 4.29
CA ARG A 101 8.90 2.75 4.83
C ARG A 101 7.81 3.14 3.83
N ASN A 102 8.00 4.23 3.10
CA ASN A 102 7.12 4.62 2.00
C ASN A 102 7.11 3.55 0.89
N SER A 103 8.28 3.10 0.46
CA SER A 103 8.44 2.06 -0.56
C SER A 103 7.80 0.74 -0.13
N PHE A 104 8.05 0.31 1.11
CA PHE A 104 7.42 -0.87 1.71
C PHE A 104 5.89 -0.78 1.68
N SER A 105 5.33 0.38 2.01
CA SER A 105 3.88 0.57 2.03
C SER A 105 3.23 0.55 0.64
N LYS A 106 3.98 0.89 -0.41
CA LYS A 106 3.54 0.82 -1.80
C LYS A 106 3.61 -0.60 -2.35
N ILE A 107 4.70 -1.31 -2.06
CA ILE A 107 4.95 -2.66 -2.56
C ILE A 107 4.09 -3.70 -1.82
N TYR A 108 3.96 -3.57 -0.49
CA TYR A 108 3.25 -4.53 0.36
C TYR A 108 2.11 -3.84 1.12
N PRO A 109 0.94 -3.61 0.48
CA PRO A 109 -0.16 -2.85 1.08
C PRO A 109 -0.81 -3.56 2.28
N HIS A 110 -0.63 -4.88 2.40
CA HIS A 110 -1.25 -5.73 3.42
C HIS A 110 -0.90 -5.27 4.85
N GLY A 111 0.36 -4.84 5.08
CA GLY A 111 0.81 -4.38 6.40
C GLY A 111 0.34 -2.98 6.80
N LYS A 112 -0.16 -2.16 5.85
CA LYS A 112 -0.57 -0.77 6.13
C LYS A 112 -1.84 -0.74 6.99
N ARG A 113 -2.80 -1.62 6.68
CA ARG A 113 -4.05 -1.75 7.45
C ARG A 113 -3.79 -2.24 8.86
N MET A 114 -2.96 -3.27 9.03
CA MET A 114 -2.62 -3.80 10.36
C MET A 114 -1.92 -2.76 11.24
N ARG A 115 -1.01 -1.94 10.69
CA ARG A 115 -0.38 -0.85 11.45
C ARG A 115 -1.37 0.24 11.85
N ALA A 116 -2.33 0.56 10.99
CA ALA A 116 -3.40 1.51 11.32
C ALA A 116 -4.31 0.95 12.42
N LEU A 117 -4.69 -0.32 12.32
CA LEU A 117 -5.46 -1.02 13.35
C LEU A 117 -4.72 -1.03 14.68
N PHE A 118 -3.44 -1.39 14.70
CA PHE A 118 -2.65 -1.39 15.93
C PHE A 118 -2.53 0.01 16.53
N LYS A 119 -2.34 1.05 15.70
CA LYS A 119 -2.33 2.44 16.17
C LYS A 119 -3.66 2.84 16.79
N ILE A 120 -4.78 2.43 16.21
CA ILE A 120 -6.11 2.66 16.77
C ILE A 120 -6.25 1.89 18.09
N LEU A 121 -5.86 0.62 18.12
CA LEU A 121 -5.99 -0.24 19.28
C LEU A 121 -5.16 0.26 20.47
N THR A 122 -3.91 0.66 20.25
CA THR A 122 -3.06 1.22 21.30
C THR A 122 -3.52 2.62 21.72
N SER A 123 -4.07 3.41 20.80
CA SER A 123 -4.70 4.69 21.13
C SER A 123 -5.96 4.52 21.98
N ILE A 124 -6.73 3.43 21.79
CA ILE A 124 -7.88 3.08 22.63
C ILE A 124 -7.40 2.61 24.01
N LEU A 125 -6.30 1.84 24.04
CA LEU A 125 -5.79 1.24 25.27
C LEU A 125 -5.10 2.25 26.21
N HIS A 126 -4.59 3.37 25.68
CA HIS A 126 -3.95 4.42 26.49
C HIS A 126 -4.86 5.66 26.61
N PRO A 127 -5.78 5.70 27.60
CA PRO A 127 -6.81 6.74 27.71
C PRO A 127 -6.25 8.17 27.88
N ALA A 128 -4.99 8.31 28.33
CA ALA A 128 -4.33 9.61 28.47
C ALA A 128 -3.93 10.27 27.12
N TYR A 129 -3.94 9.54 26.00
CA TYR A 129 -3.68 10.10 24.65
C TYR A 129 -4.98 10.37 23.87
N SER A 130 -5.98 10.91 24.58
CA SER A 130 -7.17 11.66 24.16
C SER A 130 -8.13 11.04 23.12
N VAL A 131 -9.39 10.95 23.54
CA VAL A 131 -10.60 10.71 22.73
C VAL A 131 -10.65 11.58 21.45
N ASN A 132 -10.03 12.76 21.47
CA ASN A 132 -9.95 13.67 20.31
C ASN A 132 -9.14 13.09 19.14
N ALA A 133 -8.05 12.38 19.42
CA ALA A 133 -7.27 11.69 18.39
C ALA A 133 -8.05 10.49 17.81
N MET A 134 -8.96 9.89 18.60
CA MET A 134 -9.84 8.82 18.16
C MET A 134 -10.91 9.34 17.18
N LEU A 135 -11.58 10.45 17.52
CA LEU A 135 -12.58 11.10 16.66
C LEU A 135 -11.97 11.60 15.33
N SER A 136 -10.75 12.17 15.35
CA SER A 136 -10.09 12.64 14.13
C SER A 136 -9.66 11.49 13.21
N ASN A 137 -9.18 10.38 13.77
CA ASN A 137 -8.77 9.21 12.98
C ASN A 137 -9.98 8.42 12.45
N ILE A 138 -11.09 8.37 13.20
CA ILE A 138 -12.32 7.70 12.76
C ILE A 138 -13.05 8.53 11.71
N SER A 139 -13.18 9.84 11.89
CA SER A 139 -13.79 10.72 10.89
C SER A 139 -13.02 10.69 9.56
N THR A 140 -11.69 10.62 9.57
CA THR A 140 -10.90 10.49 8.34
C THR A 140 -11.03 9.11 7.68
N LEU A 141 -11.21 8.05 8.45
CA LEU A 141 -11.50 6.71 7.91
C LEU A 141 -12.91 6.61 7.35
N LEU A 142 -13.92 7.13 8.06
CA LEU A 142 -15.30 7.23 7.61
C LEU A 142 -15.41 8.09 6.36
N GLY A 143 -14.73 9.23 6.31
CA GLY A 143 -14.71 10.08 5.11
C GLY A 143 -14.13 9.34 3.90
N ARG A 144 -13.05 8.58 4.09
CA ARG A 144 -12.49 7.73 3.02
C ARG A 144 -13.44 6.62 2.60
N ILE A 145 -14.07 5.94 3.55
CA ILE A 145 -15.03 4.86 3.29
C ILE A 145 -16.26 5.41 2.57
N CYS A 146 -16.86 6.51 3.07
CA CYS A 146 -17.98 7.22 2.46
C CYS A 146 -17.63 7.71 1.05
N SER A 147 -16.41 8.18 0.80
CA SER A 147 -16.01 8.63 -0.55
C SER A 147 -15.85 7.48 -1.55
N THR A 148 -15.51 6.28 -1.06
CA THR A 148 -15.37 5.08 -1.91
C THR A 148 -16.65 4.27 -2.05
N TRP A 149 -17.69 4.57 -1.25
CA TRP A 149 -18.94 3.84 -1.26
C TRP A 149 -19.87 4.41 -2.33
N PRO A 150 -20.45 3.59 -3.22
CA PRO A 150 -21.37 4.06 -4.25
C PRO A 150 -22.72 4.40 -3.64
N TRP A 151 -22.87 5.62 -3.11
CA TRP A 151 -24.13 6.15 -2.58
C TRP A 151 -25.26 6.09 -3.62
N GLU A 152 -24.92 6.12 -4.90
CA GLU A 152 -25.89 5.99 -6.00
C GLU A 152 -26.61 4.63 -5.99
N ARG A 153 -25.94 3.54 -5.64
CA ARG A 153 -26.57 2.22 -5.55
C ARG A 153 -27.57 2.14 -4.40
N LEU A 154 -27.24 2.71 -3.24
CA LEU A 154 -28.14 2.72 -2.08
C LEU A 154 -29.37 3.61 -2.30
N GLY A 155 -29.20 4.77 -2.95
CA GLY A 155 -30.32 5.64 -3.30
C GLY A 155 -31.32 4.99 -4.26
N ALA A 156 -30.84 4.13 -5.17
CA ALA A 156 -31.70 3.34 -6.04
C ALA A 156 -32.47 2.26 -5.26
N THR A 157 -31.79 1.49 -4.40
CA THR A 157 -32.43 0.42 -3.62
C THR A 157 -33.45 0.98 -2.62
N CYS A 158 -33.15 2.10 -1.97
CA CYS A 158 -34.08 2.76 -1.05
C CYS A 158 -35.30 3.34 -1.78
N ARG A 159 -35.14 3.94 -2.97
CA ARG A 159 -36.29 4.42 -3.77
C ARG A 159 -37.19 3.28 -4.22
N ASP A 160 -36.63 2.14 -4.60
CA ASP A 160 -37.43 0.97 -4.98
C ASP A 160 -38.14 0.34 -3.79
N LEU A 161 -37.53 0.32 -2.61
CA LEU A 161 -38.17 -0.09 -1.36
C LEU A 161 -39.33 0.85 -0.97
N VAL A 162 -39.11 2.17 -1.04
CA VAL A 162 -40.15 3.17 -0.74
C VAL A 162 -41.30 3.06 -1.73
N ARG A 163 -41.05 2.82 -3.02
CA ARG A 163 -42.12 2.58 -4.01
C ARG A 163 -42.91 1.31 -3.74
N ARG A 164 -42.25 0.24 -3.28
CA ARG A 164 -42.93 -1.02 -2.89
C ARG A 164 -43.78 -0.84 -1.64
N VAL A 165 -43.34 -0.02 -0.68
CA VAL A 165 -44.08 0.28 0.55
C VAL A 165 -45.23 1.27 0.30
N SER A 166 -45.09 2.15 -0.70
CA SER A 166 -46.07 3.18 -1.06
C SER A 166 -47.08 2.72 -2.13
N GLY A 167 -47.25 1.40 -2.32
CA GLY A 167 -48.26 0.84 -3.24
C GLY A 167 -49.67 1.38 -2.98
N PRO A 168 -50.54 1.42 -4.01
CA PRO A 168 -51.69 2.30 -4.06
C PRO A 168 -52.72 1.95 -2.99
N ARG A 169 -53.05 2.93 -2.12
CA ARG A 169 -54.29 2.87 -1.35
C ARG A 169 -55.45 2.97 -2.33
N GLY A 170 -56.02 1.82 -2.68
CA GLY A 170 -57.29 1.73 -3.39
C GLY A 170 -58.42 2.47 -2.65
N PRO A 171 -59.47 2.88 -3.38
CA PRO A 171 -60.22 4.09 -3.08
C PRO A 171 -61.17 3.92 -1.90
N SER A 172 -61.17 4.93 -1.04
CA SER A 172 -62.28 5.20 -0.12
C SER A 172 -63.53 5.51 -0.96
N ARG A 173 -64.51 4.61 -0.95
CA ARG A 173 -65.90 4.94 -1.27
C ARG A 173 -66.76 4.61 -0.06
N ARG A 174 -66.95 5.61 0.80
CA ARG A 174 -68.24 5.83 1.47
C ARG A 174 -69.11 6.66 0.53
N ALA A 175 -70.27 6.15 0.20
CA ALA A 175 -71.49 6.88 -0.16
C ALA A 175 -72.61 5.87 0.14
N VAL A 176 -73.30 6.01 1.28
CA VAL A 176 -74.53 6.80 1.47
C VAL A 176 -75.73 6.04 0.88
N ASP A 177 -76.67 5.79 1.79
CA ASP A 177 -78.02 5.19 1.69
C ASP A 177 -78.14 3.66 1.73
#